data_AF-A0A7K3U8D5-F1
#
_entry.id   AF-A0A7K3U8D5-F1
#
_cell.length_a   1.000
_cell.length_b   1.000
_cell.length_c   1.000
_cell.angle_alpha   90.00
_cell.angle_beta   90.00
_cell.angle_gamma   90.00
#
_symmetry.space_group_name_H-M   'P 1'
#
loop_
_entity.id
_entity.type
_entity.pdbx_description
1 polymer ?
#
loop_
_entity_poly.entity_id
_entity_poly.type
_entity_poly.pdbx_seq_one_letter_code
_entity_poly.pdbx_strand_id
1 'polypeptide(L)'
;MDRNIGGSVTAPRIRIVEIDAFERDIRLRLPFRFGAATLERAPQAFLRVRVEDDRGKTAVGGAAEMMVPKWFDKNPALTPAQNVDQLRGSIRAAAAASLEASAPTTLFAAARLNEIETVRRLPGNPLAAGFGPSLIARAALDAYCRLAGISFFDAVRQNLVGIGGPLLPGDIDAHAASAVLASLRPAGSISARHTIGLLDPITERDIVHPVDDGLPQSLEAVIARYGNHWFKIKLSGTIDADLDRLARIAAVLDHLPDYRVTVDGNEQFAAAEPLADLLARMAAMPRLARLRAAIAFVEQPFSRAITMQTSLGALAAQLPFLIDESDDGDAAFAHARELGYTGVSSKTCKGVYRSLLKAIRIRTTGVPNLFLSGEDLTCQAGLAVQQDLALVSLLGLSHVERNGHHYVAGMQGAPQAEMARFAAAHPDIYERGAEGPLLSIRDGRIAIGSLGAIGYASGALPDFEAMEPLSAE
;
A
#
# COMPACT_ATOMS: atom_id res chain seq x y z
N MET A 1 13.97 -21.95 -26.96
CA MET A 1 14.16 -22.77 -25.75
C MET A 1 12.84 -22.75 -25.02
N ASP A 2 12.04 -23.79 -25.21
CA ASP A 2 10.82 -24.00 -24.44
C ASP A 2 11.22 -24.19 -22.99
N ARG A 3 11.26 -23.10 -22.23
CA ARG A 3 11.33 -23.20 -20.77
C ARG A 3 10.03 -23.91 -20.42
N ASN A 4 10.15 -25.12 -19.91
CA ASN A 4 9.05 -25.84 -19.28
C ASN A 4 8.61 -24.97 -18.09
N ILE A 5 7.75 -23.98 -18.36
CA ILE A 5 7.17 -23.07 -17.37
C ILE A 5 6.35 -23.99 -16.49
N GLY A 6 6.84 -24.30 -15.28
CA GLY A 6 6.35 -25.40 -14.45
C GLY A 6 4.83 -25.55 -14.45
N GLY A 7 4.38 -26.80 -14.53
CA GLY A 7 2.96 -27.19 -14.61
C GLY A 7 2.08 -26.73 -13.44
N SER A 8 0.83 -27.23 -13.42
CA SER A 8 -0.20 -26.80 -12.47
C SER A 8 0.23 -26.94 -11.00
N VAL A 9 -0.05 -25.91 -10.22
CA VAL A 9 0.06 -25.96 -8.75
C VAL A 9 -1.20 -26.60 -8.20
N THR A 10 -1.06 -27.58 -7.31
CA THR A 10 -2.19 -28.12 -6.55
C THR A 10 -2.50 -27.17 -5.40
N ALA A 11 -3.61 -26.45 -5.52
CA ALA A 11 -4.12 -25.56 -4.49
C ALA A 11 -5.65 -25.73 -4.38
N PRO A 12 -6.25 -25.41 -3.22
CA PRO A 12 -7.69 -25.46 -3.04
C PRO A 12 -8.41 -24.57 -4.05
N ARG A 13 -9.56 -25.05 -4.50
CA ARG A 13 -10.45 -24.30 -5.37
C ARG A 13 -11.60 -23.76 -4.56
N ILE A 14 -11.96 -22.53 -4.86
CA ILE A 14 -13.08 -21.82 -4.24
C ILE A 14 -13.96 -21.21 -5.32
N ARG A 15 -15.20 -20.94 -4.96
CA ARG A 15 -16.11 -20.05 -5.68
C ARG A 15 -16.43 -18.87 -4.78
N ILE A 16 -16.46 -17.66 -5.33
CA ILE A 16 -17.02 -16.50 -4.64
C ILE A 16 -18.53 -16.52 -4.88
N VAL A 17 -19.32 -16.53 -3.80
CA VAL A 17 -20.78 -16.75 -3.88
C VAL A 17 -21.61 -15.54 -3.43
N GLU A 18 -20.99 -14.62 -2.71
CA GLU A 18 -21.64 -13.43 -2.17
C GLU A 18 -20.58 -12.34 -2.01
N ILE A 19 -20.93 -11.11 -2.39
CA ILE A 19 -20.10 -9.92 -2.21
C ILE A 19 -21.01 -8.77 -1.80
N ASP A 20 -20.77 -8.22 -0.62
CA ASP A 20 -21.37 -6.97 -0.16
C ASP A 20 -20.29 -5.90 -0.04
N ALA A 21 -20.64 -4.65 -0.37
CA ALA A 21 -19.74 -3.51 -0.29
C ALA A 21 -20.37 -2.41 0.57
N PHE A 22 -19.55 -1.76 1.38
CA PHE A 22 -19.95 -0.75 2.35
C PHE A 22 -18.95 0.40 2.39
N GLU A 23 -19.35 1.53 2.98
CA GLU A 23 -18.52 2.72 3.12
C GLU A 23 -18.61 3.34 4.51
N ARG A 24 -17.51 3.99 4.91
CA ARG A 24 -17.48 4.96 6.02
C ARG A 24 -16.82 6.24 5.54
N ASP A 25 -17.44 7.39 5.82
CA ASP A 25 -16.80 8.67 5.59
C ASP A 25 -15.72 8.93 6.64
N ILE A 26 -14.51 9.23 6.18
CA ILE A 26 -13.38 9.57 7.05
C ILE A 26 -12.98 11.02 6.82
N ARG A 27 -12.88 11.77 7.91
CA ARG A 27 -12.37 13.14 7.95
C ARG A 27 -11.01 13.15 8.64
N LEU A 28 -10.05 13.76 7.97
CA LEU A 28 -8.69 13.87 8.48
C LEU A 28 -8.63 14.96 9.57
N ARG A 29 -7.79 14.72 10.59
CA ARG A 29 -7.45 15.72 11.61
C ARG A 29 -6.57 16.83 11.03
N LEU A 30 -5.68 16.49 10.10
CA LEU A 30 -4.77 17.41 9.42
C LEU A 30 -4.92 17.25 7.90
N PRO A 31 -4.93 18.34 7.11
CA PRO A 31 -4.96 18.24 5.67
C PRO A 31 -3.68 17.58 5.14
N PHE A 32 -3.82 16.51 4.36
CA PHE A 32 -2.68 15.81 3.78
C PHE A 32 -2.44 16.24 2.33
N ARG A 33 -1.35 16.95 2.06
CA ARG A 33 -0.97 17.33 0.69
C ARG A 33 0.10 16.41 0.12
N PHE A 34 -0.24 15.76 -0.99
CA PHE A 34 0.66 14.93 -1.79
C PHE A 34 0.58 15.36 -3.27
N GLY A 35 1.74 15.65 -3.87
CA GLY A 35 1.80 16.28 -5.19
C GLY A 35 0.91 17.53 -5.28
N ALA A 36 0.01 17.55 -6.26
CA ALA A 36 -0.89 18.67 -6.53
C ALA A 36 -2.22 18.64 -5.73
N ALA A 37 -2.50 17.59 -4.96
CA ALA A 37 -3.78 17.40 -4.26
C ALA A 37 -3.65 17.57 -2.75
N THR A 38 -4.70 18.12 -2.11
CA THR A 38 -4.84 18.16 -0.65
C THR A 38 -6.07 17.35 -0.25
N LEU A 39 -5.86 16.35 0.60
CA LEU A 39 -6.89 15.47 1.14
C LEU A 39 -7.32 15.96 2.51
N GLU A 40 -8.61 16.17 2.69
CA GLU A 40 -9.22 16.53 3.99
C GLU A 40 -10.25 15.48 4.44
N ARG A 41 -10.80 14.73 3.48
CA ARG A 41 -11.75 13.64 3.71
C ARG A 41 -11.74 12.68 2.54
N ALA A 42 -12.00 11.41 2.80
CA ALA A 42 -12.29 10.40 1.79
C ALA A 42 -13.13 9.29 2.41
N PRO A 43 -14.03 8.65 1.64
CA PRO A 43 -14.68 7.43 2.09
C PRO A 43 -13.67 6.28 2.14
N GLN A 44 -13.85 5.38 3.10
CA GLN A 44 -13.19 4.09 3.17
C GLN A 44 -14.18 3.01 2.74
N ALA A 45 -13.78 2.21 1.74
CA ALA A 45 -14.56 1.07 1.29
C ALA A 45 -14.26 -0.16 2.17
N PHE A 46 -15.29 -0.95 2.43
CA PHE A 46 -15.23 -2.24 3.11
C PHE A 46 -15.95 -3.28 2.27
N LEU A 47 -15.35 -4.46 2.09
CA LEU A 47 -16.00 -5.59 1.43
C LEU A 47 -16.22 -6.73 2.42
N ARG A 48 -17.38 -7.39 2.29
CA ARG A 48 -17.70 -8.68 2.88
C ARG A 48 -17.84 -9.69 1.75
N VAL A 49 -16.99 -10.72 1.74
CA VAL A 49 -16.98 -11.73 0.67
C VAL A 49 -17.18 -13.11 1.26
N ARG A 50 -18.12 -13.88 0.70
CA ARG A 50 -18.30 -15.29 1.02
C ARG A 50 -17.65 -16.16 -0.06
N VAL A 51 -16.85 -17.12 0.38
CA VAL A 51 -16.30 -18.17 -0.47
C VAL A 51 -16.92 -19.52 -0.11
N GLU A 52 -17.01 -20.41 -1.10
CA GLU A 52 -17.42 -21.80 -0.96
C GLU A 52 -16.31 -22.71 -1.49
N ASP A 53 -15.92 -23.75 -0.76
CA ASP A 53 -14.97 -24.78 -1.22
C ASP A 53 -15.64 -25.88 -2.05
N ASP A 54 -14.84 -26.77 -2.65
CA ASP A 54 -15.34 -27.92 -3.41
C ASP A 54 -16.19 -28.93 -2.59
N ARG A 55 -16.24 -28.77 -1.25
CA ARG A 55 -17.04 -29.60 -0.34
C ARG A 55 -18.33 -28.88 0.09
N GLY A 56 -18.62 -27.69 -0.45
CA GLY A 56 -19.79 -26.89 -0.12
C GLY A 56 -19.69 -26.15 1.22
N LYS A 57 -18.52 -26.13 1.87
CA LYS A 57 -18.33 -25.34 3.10
C LYS A 57 -18.12 -23.88 2.74
N THR A 58 -18.68 -22.99 3.55
CA THR A 58 -18.55 -21.54 3.33
C THR A 58 -17.92 -20.82 4.51
N ALA A 59 -17.25 -19.71 4.20
CA ALA A 59 -16.78 -18.75 5.19
C ALA A 59 -16.85 -17.33 4.61
N VAL A 60 -16.88 -16.36 5.51
CA VAL A 60 -16.88 -14.93 5.19
C VAL A 60 -15.52 -14.35 5.57
N GLY A 61 -15.01 -13.48 4.71
CA GLY A 61 -13.84 -12.65 4.97
C GLY A 61 -14.10 -11.21 4.58
N GLY A 62 -13.18 -10.34 4.96
CA GLY A 62 -13.28 -8.91 4.66
C GLY A 62 -12.01 -8.28 4.13
N ALA A 63 -12.17 -7.11 3.54
CA ALA A 63 -11.07 -6.20 3.21
C ALA A 63 -11.54 -4.75 3.35
N ALA A 64 -10.61 -3.84 3.60
CA ALA A 64 -10.89 -2.41 3.65
C ALA A 64 -9.78 -1.61 2.95
N GLU A 65 -10.15 -0.48 2.36
CA GLU A 65 -9.21 0.43 1.71
C GLU A 65 -9.78 1.85 1.60
N MET A 66 -8.94 2.87 1.76
CA MET A 66 -9.38 4.25 1.57
C MET A 66 -9.50 4.57 0.07
N MET A 67 -10.62 5.19 -0.33
CA MET A 67 -10.84 5.66 -1.70
C MET A 67 -10.21 7.03 -1.90
N VAL A 68 -8.87 7.10 -1.84
CA VAL A 68 -8.13 8.37 -1.92
C VAL A 68 -8.30 9.01 -3.31
N PRO A 69 -8.96 10.19 -3.42
CA PRO A 69 -9.09 10.89 -4.69
C PRO A 69 -7.74 11.43 -5.15
N LYS A 70 -7.61 11.70 -6.45
CA LYS A 70 -6.41 12.32 -7.06
C LYS A 70 -5.10 11.55 -6.92
N TRP A 71 -5.12 10.31 -6.44
CA TRP A 71 -3.95 9.43 -6.48
C TRP A 71 -4.03 8.42 -7.64
N PHE A 72 -5.14 7.68 -7.74
CA PHE A 72 -5.35 6.69 -8.81
C PHE A 72 -5.47 7.35 -10.19
N ASP A 73 -6.21 8.46 -10.29
CA ASP A 73 -6.38 9.24 -11.52
C ASP A 73 -6.11 10.72 -11.25
N LYS A 74 -4.99 11.20 -11.80
CA LYS A 74 -4.52 12.59 -11.67
C LYS A 74 -5.05 13.52 -12.76
N ASN A 75 -6.02 13.08 -13.58
CA ASN A 75 -6.62 13.95 -14.59
C ASN A 75 -7.22 15.22 -13.91
N PRO A 76 -6.74 16.43 -14.28
CA PRO A 76 -7.22 17.68 -13.69
C PRO A 76 -8.67 18.00 -14.05
N ALA A 77 -9.22 17.39 -15.11
CA ALA A 77 -10.61 17.58 -15.51
C ALA A 77 -11.62 16.87 -14.61
N LEU A 78 -11.17 15.90 -13.81
CA LEU A 78 -12.04 15.20 -12.87
C LEU A 78 -12.14 15.96 -11.54
N THR A 79 -13.27 15.89 -10.87
CA THR A 79 -13.39 16.34 -9.47
C THR A 79 -12.93 15.23 -8.51
N PRO A 80 -12.63 15.54 -7.23
CA PRO A 80 -12.39 14.51 -6.22
C PRO A 80 -13.54 13.50 -6.09
N ALA A 81 -14.80 13.97 -6.16
CA ALA A 81 -15.98 13.10 -6.12
C ALA A 81 -16.00 12.12 -7.31
N GLN A 82 -15.76 12.60 -8.53
CA GLN A 82 -15.66 11.74 -9.71
C GLN A 82 -14.52 10.71 -9.60
N ASN A 83 -13.39 11.04 -8.94
CA ASN A 83 -12.36 10.05 -8.68
C ASN A 83 -12.81 8.96 -7.71
N VAL A 84 -13.54 9.31 -6.65
CA VAL A 84 -14.14 8.32 -5.75
C VAL A 84 -15.14 7.44 -6.50
N ASP A 85 -15.96 8.04 -7.37
CA ASP A 85 -16.94 7.29 -8.16
C ASP A 85 -16.29 6.32 -9.16
N GLN A 86 -15.09 6.63 -9.69
CA GLN A 86 -14.30 5.66 -10.46
C GLN A 86 -13.95 4.42 -9.62
N LEU A 87 -13.60 4.60 -8.34
CA LEU A 87 -13.24 3.49 -7.44
C LEU A 87 -14.47 2.67 -7.01
N ARG A 88 -15.61 3.32 -6.76
CA ARG A 88 -16.91 2.65 -6.58
C ARG A 88 -17.30 1.85 -7.82
N GLY A 89 -17.13 2.43 -9.00
CA GLY A 89 -17.35 1.77 -10.29
C GLY A 89 -16.47 0.52 -10.45
N SER A 90 -15.18 0.62 -10.07
CA SER A 90 -14.27 -0.53 -10.06
C SER A 90 -14.72 -1.64 -9.11
N ILE A 91 -15.16 -1.31 -7.88
CA ILE A 91 -15.74 -2.30 -6.95
C ILE A 91 -16.96 -3.00 -7.57
N ARG A 92 -17.89 -2.25 -8.15
CA ARG A 92 -19.11 -2.80 -8.77
C ARG A 92 -18.80 -3.72 -9.95
N ALA A 93 -17.95 -3.28 -10.86
CA ALA A 93 -17.55 -4.08 -12.02
C ALA A 93 -16.81 -5.36 -11.60
N ALA A 94 -15.95 -5.28 -10.58
CA ALA A 94 -15.23 -6.42 -10.04
C ALA A 94 -16.15 -7.38 -9.27
N ALA A 95 -17.15 -6.89 -8.54
CA ALA A 95 -18.12 -7.73 -7.87
C ALA A 95 -18.93 -8.54 -8.90
N ALA A 96 -19.44 -7.87 -9.94
CA ALA A 96 -20.15 -8.53 -11.04
C ALA A 96 -19.27 -9.59 -11.74
N ALA A 97 -18.04 -9.24 -12.09
CA ALA A 97 -17.10 -10.17 -12.72
C ALA A 97 -16.76 -11.40 -11.85
N SER A 98 -16.72 -11.24 -10.52
CA SER A 98 -16.47 -12.36 -9.60
C SER A 98 -17.68 -13.30 -9.48
N LEU A 99 -18.90 -12.75 -9.48
CA LEU A 99 -20.14 -13.52 -9.34
C LEU A 99 -20.58 -14.21 -10.64
N GLU A 100 -20.25 -13.64 -11.79
CA GLU A 100 -20.46 -14.27 -13.10
C GLU A 100 -19.51 -15.45 -13.36
N ALA A 101 -18.35 -15.46 -12.70
CA ALA A 101 -17.40 -16.58 -12.75
C ALA A 101 -17.96 -17.78 -11.98
N SER A 102 -18.46 -18.80 -12.70
CA SER A 102 -19.21 -19.90 -12.10
C SER A 102 -18.36 -21.12 -11.68
N ALA A 103 -17.17 -21.30 -12.27
CA ALA A 103 -16.35 -22.48 -12.02
C ALA A 103 -15.42 -22.27 -10.80
N PRO A 104 -15.37 -23.21 -9.84
CA PRO A 104 -14.40 -23.16 -8.76
C PRO A 104 -12.97 -23.07 -9.30
N THR A 105 -12.13 -22.21 -8.73
CA THR A 105 -10.74 -22.02 -9.16
C THR A 105 -9.86 -21.61 -7.98
N THR A 106 -8.54 -21.55 -8.16
CA THR A 106 -7.64 -21.09 -7.10
C THR A 106 -7.86 -19.60 -6.80
N LEU A 107 -7.51 -19.14 -5.60
CA LEU A 107 -7.66 -17.73 -5.24
C LEU A 107 -6.88 -16.79 -6.17
N PHE A 108 -5.66 -17.18 -6.57
CA PHE A 108 -4.86 -16.44 -7.54
C PHE A 108 -5.55 -16.37 -8.91
N ALA A 109 -6.07 -17.51 -9.40
CA ALA A 109 -6.76 -17.54 -10.68
C ALA A 109 -8.05 -16.72 -10.66
N ALA A 110 -8.84 -16.80 -9.59
CA ALA A 110 -10.04 -15.98 -9.40
C ALA A 110 -9.70 -14.48 -9.45
N ALA A 111 -8.66 -14.05 -8.72
CA ALA A 111 -8.23 -12.66 -8.72
C ALA A 111 -7.75 -12.18 -10.09
N ARG A 112 -7.00 -13.01 -10.83
CA ARG A 112 -6.49 -12.67 -12.17
C ARG A 112 -7.61 -12.57 -13.22
N LEU A 113 -8.55 -13.52 -13.22
CA LEU A 113 -9.71 -13.46 -14.11
C LEU A 113 -10.57 -12.23 -13.80
N ASN A 114 -10.78 -11.94 -12.52
CA ASN A 114 -11.52 -10.78 -12.08
C ASN A 114 -10.88 -9.46 -12.53
N GLU A 115 -9.57 -9.34 -12.36
CA GLU A 115 -8.80 -8.17 -12.79
C GLU A 115 -8.90 -7.95 -14.31
N ILE A 116 -8.68 -9.00 -15.12
CA ILE A 116 -8.79 -8.94 -16.58
C ILE A 116 -10.18 -8.48 -17.01
N GLU A 117 -11.22 -9.07 -16.43
CA GLU A 117 -12.60 -8.77 -16.79
C GLU A 117 -13.02 -7.37 -16.34
N THR A 118 -12.56 -6.93 -15.17
CA THR A 118 -12.84 -5.57 -14.67
C THR A 118 -12.19 -4.51 -15.56
N VAL A 119 -10.92 -4.70 -15.93
CA VAL A 119 -10.22 -3.79 -16.86
C VAL A 119 -10.89 -3.78 -18.24
N ARG A 120 -11.42 -4.93 -18.70
CA ARG A 120 -12.19 -4.99 -19.95
C ARG A 120 -13.49 -4.18 -19.89
N ARG A 121 -14.18 -4.19 -18.74
CA ARG A 121 -15.44 -3.43 -18.51
C ARG A 121 -15.22 -1.94 -18.30
N LEU A 122 -14.10 -1.58 -17.70
CA LEU A 122 -13.73 -0.20 -17.36
C LEU A 122 -12.44 0.21 -18.10
N PRO A 123 -12.46 0.28 -19.44
CA PRO A 123 -11.31 0.75 -20.19
C PRO A 123 -11.04 2.21 -19.82
N GLY A 124 -9.79 2.53 -19.50
CA GLY A 124 -9.42 3.86 -19.05
C GLY A 124 -8.20 3.81 -18.16
N ASN A 125 -8.34 4.26 -16.92
CA ASN A 125 -7.25 4.28 -15.96
C ASN A 125 -7.05 2.89 -15.31
N PRO A 126 -5.96 2.16 -15.63
CA PRO A 126 -5.73 0.81 -15.12
C PRO A 126 -5.58 0.75 -13.60
N LEU A 127 -5.00 1.76 -12.96
CA LEU A 127 -4.87 1.80 -11.49
C LEU A 127 -6.24 1.93 -10.82
N ALA A 128 -7.10 2.81 -11.33
CA ALA A 128 -8.47 2.96 -10.80
C ALA A 128 -9.29 1.68 -11.06
N ALA A 129 -9.19 1.09 -12.26
CA ALA A 129 -9.87 -0.16 -12.60
C ALA A 129 -9.40 -1.35 -11.73
N GLY A 130 -8.13 -1.38 -11.33
CA GLY A 130 -7.56 -2.42 -10.46
C GLY A 130 -7.94 -2.32 -8.97
N PHE A 131 -8.58 -1.24 -8.54
CA PHE A 131 -8.93 -1.03 -7.12
C PHE A 131 -9.88 -2.10 -6.58
N GLY A 132 -11.06 -2.26 -7.18
CA GLY A 132 -12.07 -3.27 -6.83
C GLY A 132 -11.53 -4.70 -6.80
N PRO A 133 -10.85 -5.17 -7.87
CA PRO A 133 -10.20 -6.48 -7.88
C PRO A 133 -9.23 -6.69 -6.72
N SER A 134 -8.46 -5.65 -6.35
CA SER A 134 -7.51 -5.74 -5.24
C SER A 134 -8.20 -5.95 -3.88
N LEU A 135 -9.36 -5.32 -3.64
CA LEU A 135 -10.12 -5.49 -2.40
C LEU A 135 -10.80 -6.87 -2.37
N ILE A 136 -11.43 -7.30 -3.46
CA ILE A 136 -12.09 -8.62 -3.53
C ILE A 136 -11.07 -9.74 -3.33
N ALA A 137 -9.90 -9.64 -3.95
CA ALA A 137 -8.83 -10.63 -3.79
C ALA A 137 -8.39 -10.77 -2.32
N ARG A 138 -8.30 -9.67 -1.57
CA ARG A 138 -7.98 -9.70 -0.14
C ARG A 138 -9.11 -10.28 0.70
N ALA A 139 -10.36 -9.90 0.44
CA ALA A 139 -11.52 -10.39 1.18
C ALA A 139 -11.76 -11.89 0.95
N ALA A 140 -11.61 -12.37 -0.30
CA ALA A 140 -11.69 -13.79 -0.63
C ALA A 140 -10.55 -14.60 0.01
N LEU A 141 -9.34 -14.04 0.06
CA LEU A 141 -8.21 -14.66 0.75
C LEU A 141 -8.42 -14.74 2.26
N ASP A 142 -8.93 -13.68 2.90
CA ASP A 142 -9.32 -13.68 4.31
C ASP A 142 -10.39 -14.75 4.58
N ALA A 143 -11.41 -14.84 3.71
CA ALA A 143 -12.50 -15.81 3.81
C ALA A 143 -11.98 -17.25 3.74
N TYR A 144 -11.10 -17.55 2.78
CA TYR A 144 -10.49 -18.86 2.65
C TYR A 144 -9.61 -19.20 3.87
N CYS A 145 -8.78 -18.28 4.34
CA CYS A 145 -7.94 -18.50 5.52
C CYS A 145 -8.80 -18.84 6.75
N ARG A 146 -9.94 -18.14 6.92
CA ARG A 146 -10.94 -18.45 7.96
C ARG A 146 -11.59 -19.81 7.77
N LEU A 147 -11.97 -20.16 6.54
CA LEU A 147 -12.54 -21.47 6.20
C LEU A 147 -11.59 -22.62 6.58
N ALA A 148 -10.30 -22.44 6.28
CA ALA A 148 -9.27 -23.43 6.52
C ALA A 148 -8.71 -23.39 7.96
N GLY A 149 -9.04 -22.37 8.76
CA GLY A 149 -8.53 -22.20 10.12
C GLY A 149 -7.03 -21.89 10.17
N ILE A 150 -6.52 -21.17 9.17
CA ILE A 150 -5.08 -20.84 9.03
C ILE A 150 -4.85 -19.33 8.92
N SER A 151 -3.60 -18.93 9.11
CA SER A 151 -3.16 -17.55 8.86
C SER A 151 -2.91 -17.30 7.37
N PHE A 152 -2.97 -16.03 6.96
CA PHE A 152 -2.51 -15.58 5.64
C PHE A 152 -1.06 -15.98 5.36
N PHE A 153 -0.19 -15.94 6.37
CA PHE A 153 1.20 -16.34 6.21
C PHE A 153 1.33 -17.81 5.80
N ASP A 154 0.56 -18.69 6.43
CA ASP A 154 0.55 -20.12 6.09
C ASP A 154 -0.04 -20.35 4.70
N ALA A 155 -1.16 -19.68 4.39
CA ALA A 155 -1.81 -19.79 3.08
C ALA A 155 -0.86 -19.42 1.93
N VAL A 156 -0.08 -18.34 2.08
CA VAL A 156 0.88 -17.93 1.06
C VAL A 156 2.12 -18.82 1.05
N ARG A 157 2.73 -19.12 2.21
CA ARG A 157 3.98 -19.91 2.27
C ARG A 157 3.81 -21.33 1.76
N GLN A 158 2.63 -21.91 1.91
CA GLN A 158 2.29 -23.24 1.38
C GLN A 158 1.73 -23.18 -0.05
N ASN A 159 1.69 -21.99 -0.66
CA ASN A 159 1.08 -21.70 -1.96
C ASN A 159 -0.37 -22.22 -2.09
N LEU A 160 -1.14 -22.22 -1.00
CA LEU A 160 -2.57 -22.56 -1.01
C LEU A 160 -3.40 -21.50 -1.74
N VAL A 161 -2.82 -20.32 -1.98
CA VAL A 161 -3.38 -19.29 -2.87
C VAL A 161 -3.35 -19.69 -4.35
N GLY A 162 -2.49 -20.64 -4.72
CA GLY A 162 -2.41 -21.21 -6.07
C GLY A 162 -1.76 -20.30 -7.11
N ILE A 163 -0.67 -19.58 -6.76
CA ILE A 163 0.16 -18.89 -7.74
C ILE A 163 0.80 -19.94 -8.66
N GLY A 164 0.30 -20.03 -9.88
CA GLY A 164 0.63 -21.07 -10.86
C GLY A 164 -0.39 -21.15 -11.99
N GLY A 165 -0.25 -22.18 -12.83
CA GLY A 165 -1.21 -22.46 -13.91
C GLY A 165 -1.20 -21.44 -15.06
N PRO A 166 -2.23 -21.44 -15.94
CA PRO A 166 -2.23 -20.66 -17.18
C PRO A 166 -2.24 -19.13 -17.00
N LEU A 167 -2.60 -18.64 -15.80
CA LEU A 167 -2.66 -17.21 -15.49
C LEU A 167 -1.36 -16.69 -14.86
N LEU A 168 -0.37 -17.56 -14.64
CA LEU A 168 0.96 -17.14 -14.21
C LEU A 168 1.68 -16.44 -15.37
N PRO A 169 2.26 -15.24 -15.16
CA PRO A 169 3.06 -14.58 -16.19
C PRO A 169 4.18 -15.49 -16.71
N GLY A 170 4.37 -15.53 -18.04
CA GLY A 170 5.28 -16.49 -18.69
C GLY A 170 6.77 -16.31 -18.36
N ASP A 171 7.15 -15.20 -17.71
CA ASP A 171 8.49 -14.96 -17.19
C ASP A 171 8.75 -15.63 -15.82
N ILE A 172 7.73 -16.19 -15.18
CA ILE A 172 7.79 -16.80 -13.85
C ILE A 172 7.62 -18.31 -13.96
N ASP A 173 8.59 -19.06 -13.44
CA ASP A 173 8.46 -20.51 -13.25
C ASP A 173 7.67 -20.83 -11.97
N ALA A 174 6.72 -21.76 -12.05
CA ALA A 174 5.82 -22.10 -10.95
C ALA A 174 6.52 -22.78 -9.76
N HIS A 175 7.57 -23.59 -10.00
CA HIS A 175 8.33 -24.23 -8.92
C HIS A 175 9.21 -23.21 -8.21
N ALA A 176 9.89 -22.35 -8.98
CA ALA A 176 10.67 -21.25 -8.43
C ALA A 176 9.79 -20.27 -7.62
N ALA A 177 8.60 -19.95 -8.13
CA ALA A 177 7.60 -19.16 -7.41
C ALA A 177 7.23 -19.82 -6.07
N SER A 178 6.88 -21.10 -6.08
CA SER A 178 6.51 -21.84 -4.86
C SER A 178 7.66 -21.90 -3.85
N ALA A 179 8.90 -22.09 -4.32
CA ALA A 179 10.09 -22.07 -3.47
C ALA A 179 10.31 -20.70 -2.82
N VAL A 180 10.13 -19.60 -3.59
CA VAL A 180 10.19 -18.24 -3.03
C VAL A 180 9.12 -18.05 -1.97
N LEU A 181 7.87 -18.40 -2.24
CA LEU A 181 6.78 -18.26 -1.27
C LEU A 181 7.06 -19.02 0.03
N ALA A 182 7.54 -20.27 -0.07
CA ALA A 182 7.91 -21.08 1.09
C ALA A 182 9.08 -20.49 1.90
N SER A 183 9.94 -19.69 1.26
CA SER A 183 11.09 -19.02 1.90
C SER A 183 10.72 -17.71 2.63
N LEU A 184 9.53 -17.15 2.40
CA LEU A 184 9.10 -15.91 3.04
C LEU A 184 9.00 -16.06 4.56
N ARG A 185 9.40 -15.02 5.30
CA ARG A 185 9.44 -15.01 6.76
C ARG A 185 8.84 -13.70 7.27
N PRO A 186 7.63 -13.72 7.87
CA PRO A 186 7.09 -12.53 8.50
C PRO A 186 7.97 -12.11 9.69
N ALA A 187 8.13 -10.80 9.88
CA ALA A 187 8.82 -10.20 11.01
C ALA A 187 7.85 -9.96 12.19
N GLY A 188 8.39 -9.90 13.41
CA GLY A 188 7.61 -9.55 14.62
C GLY A 188 7.46 -8.04 14.85
N SER A 189 8.22 -7.21 14.13
CA SER A 189 8.10 -5.75 14.13
C SER A 189 8.59 -5.16 12.81
N ILE A 190 8.10 -3.96 12.47
CA ILE A 190 8.50 -3.22 11.28
C ILE A 190 8.69 -1.74 11.59
N SER A 191 9.68 -1.08 10.98
CA SER A 191 9.85 0.36 11.16
C SER A 191 8.74 1.13 10.45
N ALA A 192 8.08 2.03 11.17
CA ALA A 192 7.14 2.98 10.59
C ALA A 192 7.92 4.13 9.93
N ARG A 193 7.93 4.16 8.60
CA ARG A 193 8.51 5.27 7.84
C ARG A 193 7.48 6.40 7.78
N HIS A 194 7.63 7.38 8.65
CA HIS A 194 6.66 8.47 8.80
C HIS A 194 6.68 9.39 7.58
N THR A 195 5.52 9.62 6.97
CA THR A 195 5.40 10.56 5.84
C THR A 195 5.34 12.00 6.35
N ILE A 196 6.20 12.84 5.78
CA ILE A 196 6.20 14.29 5.94
C ILE A 196 5.59 14.87 4.66
N GLY A 197 4.29 15.18 4.72
CA GLY A 197 3.52 15.82 3.68
C GLY A 197 3.98 17.24 3.36
N LEU A 198 3.50 17.82 2.26
CA LEU A 198 3.92 19.17 1.82
C LEU A 198 3.43 20.30 2.73
N LEU A 199 2.33 20.08 3.45
CA LEU A 199 1.74 21.04 4.40
C LEU A 199 2.10 20.76 5.85
N ASP A 200 2.76 19.64 6.14
CA ASP A 200 3.00 19.20 7.51
C ASP A 200 3.90 20.22 8.24
N PRO A 201 3.52 20.64 9.45
CA PRO A 201 4.38 21.43 10.33
C PRO A 201 5.70 20.69 10.59
N ILE A 202 6.83 21.39 10.42
CA ILE A 202 8.15 20.81 10.72
C ILE A 202 8.44 20.99 12.21
N THR A 203 8.16 22.18 12.73
CA THR A 203 8.30 22.53 14.14
C THR A 203 6.95 22.92 14.72
N GLU A 204 6.85 22.97 16.06
CA GLU A 204 5.62 23.45 16.74
C GLU A 204 5.21 24.88 16.32
N ARG A 205 6.18 25.71 15.91
CA ARG A 205 5.93 27.08 15.45
C ARG A 205 5.25 27.17 14.09
N ASP A 206 5.28 26.07 13.32
CA ASP A 206 4.65 26.00 12.00
C ASP A 206 3.16 25.66 12.09
N ILE A 207 2.63 25.36 13.28
CA ILE A 207 1.23 25.01 13.49
C ILE A 207 0.37 26.27 13.45
N VAL A 208 -0.42 26.42 12.37
CA VAL A 208 -1.32 27.56 12.18
C VAL A 208 -2.71 27.30 12.77
N HIS A 209 -3.22 26.08 12.61
CA HIS A 209 -4.54 25.67 13.05
C HIS A 209 -4.42 24.45 13.98
N PRO A 210 -4.12 24.65 15.28
CA PRO A 210 -3.91 23.54 16.20
C PRO A 210 -5.18 22.72 16.39
N VAL A 211 -5.03 21.40 16.38
CA VAL A 211 -6.07 20.42 16.72
C VAL A 211 -5.86 19.92 18.15
N ASP A 212 -6.90 19.95 18.97
CA ASP A 212 -6.84 19.52 20.38
C ASP A 212 -7.33 18.07 20.55
N ASP A 213 -6.62 17.13 19.91
CA ASP A 213 -6.91 15.68 19.98
C ASP A 213 -5.82 14.87 20.69
N GLY A 214 -4.80 15.56 21.24
CA GLY A 214 -3.67 14.94 21.93
C GLY A 214 -2.70 14.17 21.02
N LEU A 215 -2.82 14.28 19.69
CA LEU A 215 -1.94 13.62 18.71
C LEU A 215 -0.89 14.59 18.14
N PRO A 216 0.33 14.10 17.84
CA PRO A 216 1.42 14.97 17.36
C PRO A 216 1.11 15.58 15.99
N GLN A 217 1.34 16.88 15.86
CA GLN A 217 1.02 17.68 14.65
C GLN A 217 2.25 18.12 13.87
N SER A 218 3.42 18.20 14.50
CA SER A 218 4.69 18.56 13.87
C SER A 218 5.64 17.37 13.78
N LEU A 219 6.63 17.44 12.89
CA LEU A 219 7.71 16.45 12.83
C LEU A 219 8.44 16.32 14.19
N GLU A 220 8.71 17.42 14.89
CA GLU A 220 9.29 17.41 16.25
C GLU A 220 8.43 16.59 17.22
N ALA A 221 7.11 16.83 17.24
CA ALA A 221 6.19 16.09 18.11
C ALA A 221 6.06 14.62 17.71
N VAL A 222 6.08 14.30 16.41
CA VAL A 222 6.07 12.92 15.91
C VAL A 222 7.30 12.17 16.41
N ILE A 223 8.48 12.75 16.28
CA ILE A 223 9.74 12.18 16.76
C ILE A 223 9.68 11.96 18.28
N ALA A 224 9.25 12.98 19.03
CA ALA A 224 9.15 12.88 20.49
C ALA A 224 8.13 11.81 20.94
N ARG A 225 7.01 11.66 20.22
CA ARG A 225 5.91 10.77 20.58
C ARG A 225 6.15 9.31 20.20
N TYR A 226 6.74 9.08 19.04
CA TYR A 226 6.82 7.76 18.41
C TYR A 226 8.25 7.26 18.23
N GLY A 227 9.27 8.12 18.28
CA GLY A 227 10.67 7.73 18.13
C GLY A 227 11.06 7.28 16.72
N ASN A 228 10.44 7.82 15.68
CA ASN A 228 10.74 7.43 14.29
C ASN A 228 12.21 7.70 13.91
N HIS A 229 12.81 6.75 13.19
CA HIS A 229 14.12 6.88 12.52
C HIS A 229 14.04 6.74 11.00
N TRP A 230 12.86 6.41 10.47
CA TRP A 230 12.58 6.33 9.04
C TRP A 230 11.54 7.38 8.67
N PHE A 231 11.81 8.12 7.60
CA PHE A 231 10.92 9.18 7.10
C PHE A 231 10.71 9.10 5.59
N LYS A 232 9.58 9.58 5.10
CA LYS A 232 9.29 9.78 3.67
C LYS A 232 8.98 11.25 3.45
N ILE A 233 9.79 11.95 2.67
CA ILE A 233 9.64 13.39 2.41
C ILE A 233 8.97 13.58 1.06
N LYS A 234 7.83 14.27 1.04
CA LYS A 234 7.16 14.67 -0.20
C LYS A 234 7.87 15.88 -0.81
N LEU A 235 8.14 15.83 -2.12
CA LEU A 235 8.70 16.93 -2.91
C LEU A 235 7.59 17.60 -3.72
N SER A 236 7.71 18.92 -3.90
CA SER A 236 6.75 19.72 -4.66
C SER A 236 7.11 19.85 -6.13
N GLY A 237 8.36 19.57 -6.51
CA GLY A 237 8.90 19.82 -7.85
C GLY A 237 9.34 21.28 -8.07
N THR A 238 9.20 22.13 -7.06
CA THR A 238 9.66 23.52 -7.09
C THR A 238 10.99 23.61 -6.37
N ILE A 239 12.09 23.58 -7.13
CA ILE A 239 13.45 23.37 -6.63
C ILE A 239 13.78 24.23 -5.40
N ASP A 240 13.56 25.55 -5.47
CA ASP A 240 13.94 26.44 -4.37
C ASP A 240 13.07 26.21 -3.11
N ALA A 241 11.78 25.90 -3.28
CA ALA A 241 10.88 25.57 -2.18
C ALA A 241 11.24 24.20 -1.55
N ASP A 242 11.58 23.22 -2.39
CA ASP A 242 12.02 21.91 -1.93
C ASP A 242 13.34 22.03 -1.16
N LEU A 243 14.32 22.81 -1.64
CA LEU A 243 15.60 23.02 -0.94
C LEU A 243 15.41 23.73 0.41
N ASP A 244 14.53 24.73 0.50
CA ASP A 244 14.20 25.37 1.78
C ASP A 244 13.56 24.37 2.75
N ARG A 245 12.53 23.65 2.29
CA ARG A 245 11.82 22.67 3.12
C ARG A 245 12.74 21.54 3.57
N LEU A 246 13.56 20.99 2.67
CA LEU A 246 14.56 19.96 3.00
C LEU A 246 15.57 20.46 4.03
N ALA A 247 16.01 21.71 3.95
CA ALA A 247 16.97 22.27 4.92
C ALA A 247 16.35 22.40 6.32
N ARG A 248 15.07 22.76 6.40
CA ARG A 248 14.33 22.82 7.66
C ARG A 248 14.08 21.43 8.25
N ILE A 249 13.71 20.46 7.41
CA ILE A 249 13.57 19.06 7.84
C ILE A 249 14.91 18.51 8.34
N ALA A 250 16.00 18.74 7.60
CA ALA A 250 17.35 18.32 8.00
C ALA A 250 17.74 18.90 9.36
N ALA A 251 17.43 20.17 9.63
CA ALA A 251 17.70 20.79 10.92
C ALA A 251 17.03 20.06 12.10
N VAL A 252 15.84 19.48 11.91
CA VAL A 252 15.18 18.66 12.93
C VAL A 252 15.78 17.24 12.98
N LEU A 253 15.90 16.58 11.83
CA LEU A 253 16.35 15.19 11.77
C LEU A 253 17.81 15.01 12.20
N ASP A 254 18.67 15.99 11.99
CA ASP A 254 20.09 15.92 12.35
C ASP A 254 20.34 15.89 13.86
N HIS A 255 19.31 16.15 14.68
CA HIS A 255 19.38 15.93 16.13
C HIS A 255 19.24 14.45 16.52
N LEU A 256 18.74 13.59 15.64
CA LEU A 256 18.67 12.15 15.87
C LEU A 256 20.07 11.53 15.78
N PRO A 257 20.34 10.43 16.52
CA PRO A 257 21.61 9.71 16.39
C PRO A 257 21.77 9.11 14.99
N ASP A 258 20.69 8.57 14.42
CA ASP A 258 20.60 8.03 13.08
C ASP A 258 19.21 8.24 12.49
N TYR A 259 19.14 8.35 11.16
CA TYR A 259 17.89 8.32 10.43
C TYR A 259 18.10 7.90 8.98
N ARG A 260 17.02 7.49 8.33
CA ARG A 260 16.94 7.20 6.90
C ARG A 260 15.72 7.89 6.31
N VAL A 261 15.86 8.36 5.08
CA VAL A 261 14.76 9.01 4.37
C VAL A 261 14.51 8.36 3.01
N THR A 262 13.27 8.41 2.57
CA THR A 262 12.92 8.28 1.16
C THR A 262 12.38 9.63 0.70
N VAL A 263 12.57 9.96 -0.57
CA VAL A 263 12.00 11.18 -1.14
C VAL A 263 11.03 10.80 -2.24
N ASP A 264 9.86 11.42 -2.27
CA ASP A 264 8.77 11.07 -3.19
C ASP A 264 8.34 12.30 -3.96
N GLY A 265 8.53 12.24 -5.28
CA GLY A 265 8.16 13.32 -6.18
C GLY A 265 6.68 13.34 -6.55
N ASN A 266 5.90 12.28 -6.27
CA ASN A 266 4.49 12.13 -6.62
C ASN A 266 4.12 12.74 -7.97
N GLU A 267 4.90 12.44 -9.01
CA GLU A 267 4.69 12.90 -10.39
C GLU A 267 4.91 14.41 -10.64
N GLN A 268 5.61 15.13 -9.75
CA GLN A 268 5.78 16.59 -9.84
C GLN A 268 6.92 17.06 -10.76
N PHE A 269 7.86 16.19 -11.15
CA PHE A 269 8.94 16.57 -12.05
C PHE A 269 8.54 16.33 -13.51
N ALA A 270 8.53 17.40 -14.31
CA ALA A 270 8.13 17.34 -15.72
C ALA A 270 9.21 16.75 -16.65
N ALA A 271 10.45 16.60 -16.17
CA ALA A 271 11.58 16.02 -16.90
C ALA A 271 12.68 15.58 -15.92
N ALA A 272 13.74 14.94 -16.43
CA ALA A 272 14.87 14.49 -15.63
C ALA A 272 15.78 15.64 -15.16
N GLU A 273 15.88 16.71 -15.94
CA GLU A 273 16.80 17.83 -15.72
C GLU A 273 16.48 18.61 -14.44
N PRO A 274 15.22 18.97 -14.11
CA PRO A 274 14.91 19.63 -12.85
C PRO A 274 15.21 18.76 -11.61
N LEU A 275 15.04 17.44 -11.72
CA LEU A 275 15.41 16.51 -10.65
C LEU A 275 16.93 16.44 -10.49
N ALA A 276 17.67 16.41 -11.60
CA ALA A 276 19.13 16.46 -11.58
C ALA A 276 19.64 17.77 -10.95
N ASP A 277 19.02 18.91 -11.27
CA ASP A 277 19.36 20.21 -10.67
C ASP A 277 19.09 20.23 -9.16
N LEU A 278 17.93 19.72 -8.72
CA LEU A 278 17.64 19.57 -7.29
C LEU A 278 18.73 18.75 -6.58
N LEU A 279 19.06 17.56 -7.08
CA LEU A 279 20.07 16.68 -6.46
C LEU A 279 21.48 17.30 -6.48
N ALA A 280 21.84 18.02 -7.54
CA ALA A 280 23.11 18.73 -7.64
C ALA A 280 23.20 19.88 -6.62
N ARG A 281 22.14 20.69 -6.49
CA ARG A 281 22.08 21.76 -5.49
C ARG A 281 22.07 21.22 -4.07
N MET A 282 21.35 20.12 -3.80
CA MET A 282 21.43 19.42 -2.51
C MET A 282 22.85 18.98 -2.19
N ALA A 283 23.59 18.44 -3.15
CA ALA A 283 24.98 18.03 -2.96
C ALA A 283 25.92 19.21 -2.66
N ALA A 284 25.63 20.39 -3.19
CA ALA A 284 26.41 21.61 -2.99
C ALA A 284 26.11 22.33 -1.66
N MET A 285 25.06 21.95 -0.93
CA MET A 285 24.67 22.57 0.35
C MET A 285 25.16 21.75 1.55
N PRO A 286 26.17 22.22 2.32
CA PRO A 286 26.70 21.46 3.46
C PRO A 286 25.64 21.10 4.51
N ARG A 287 24.66 21.99 4.74
CA ARG A 287 23.53 21.75 5.65
C ARG A 287 22.59 20.61 5.23
N LEU A 288 22.69 20.11 3.99
CA LEU A 288 21.92 18.98 3.47
C LEU A 288 22.76 17.72 3.30
N ALA A 289 24.06 17.75 3.62
CA ALA A 289 24.97 16.64 3.35
C ALA A 289 24.51 15.34 4.05
N ARG A 290 24.11 15.43 5.32
CA ARG A 290 23.63 14.27 6.08
C ARG A 290 22.29 13.76 5.57
N LEU A 291 21.34 14.65 5.31
CA LEU A 291 20.04 14.28 4.73
C LEU A 291 20.22 13.56 3.39
N ARG A 292 21.05 14.10 2.49
CA ARG A 292 21.35 13.49 1.19
C ARG A 292 21.97 12.10 1.34
N ALA A 293 22.92 11.93 2.26
CA ALA A 293 23.53 10.64 2.54
C ALA A 293 22.55 9.62 3.16
N ALA A 294 21.48 10.10 3.80
CA ALA A 294 20.44 9.27 4.39
C ALA A 294 19.33 8.85 3.39
N ILE A 295 19.32 9.37 2.15
CA ILE A 295 18.33 9.01 1.12
C ILE A 295 18.55 7.55 0.72
N ALA A 296 17.55 6.71 1.01
CA ALA A 296 17.53 5.31 0.60
C ALA A 296 17.13 5.15 -0.87
N PHE A 297 16.15 5.93 -1.34
CA PHE A 297 15.70 5.96 -2.74
C PHE A 297 14.81 7.17 -3.04
N VAL A 298 14.61 7.43 -4.34
CA VAL A 298 13.64 8.39 -4.89
C VAL A 298 12.44 7.64 -5.47
N GLU A 299 11.23 8.02 -5.07
CA GLU A 299 9.96 7.44 -5.50
C GLU A 299 9.25 8.34 -6.51
N GLN A 300 8.77 7.71 -7.60
CA GLN A 300 7.93 8.28 -8.66
C GLN A 300 8.17 9.78 -8.90
N PRO A 301 9.39 10.17 -9.36
CA PRO A 301 9.68 11.58 -9.56
C PRO A 301 8.84 12.18 -10.69
N PHE A 302 8.67 11.42 -11.78
CA PHE A 302 8.06 11.91 -13.01
C PHE A 302 6.59 11.52 -13.12
N SER A 303 5.84 12.31 -13.88
CA SER A 303 4.49 11.95 -14.32
C SER A 303 4.47 10.59 -15.01
N ARG A 304 3.42 9.81 -14.74
CA ARG A 304 3.22 8.51 -15.39
C ARG A 304 3.10 8.61 -16.90
N ALA A 305 2.74 9.78 -17.43
CA ALA A 305 2.71 10.07 -18.86
C ALA A 305 4.10 10.01 -19.52
N ILE A 306 5.18 10.30 -18.77
CA ILE A 306 6.55 10.35 -19.30
C ILE A 306 7.48 9.30 -18.67
N THR A 307 7.10 8.72 -17.52
CA THR A 307 7.97 7.80 -16.76
C THR A 307 8.53 6.66 -17.61
N MET A 308 7.70 6.09 -18.50
CA MET A 308 8.09 4.99 -19.39
C MET A 308 8.85 5.45 -20.66
N GLN A 309 9.14 6.73 -20.79
CA GLN A 309 9.87 7.35 -21.91
C GLN A 309 11.13 8.09 -21.43
N THR A 310 11.27 8.30 -20.12
CA THR A 310 12.38 9.04 -19.51
C THR A 310 13.40 8.09 -18.91
N SER A 311 14.54 7.93 -19.57
CA SER A 311 15.70 7.23 -19.00
C SER A 311 16.29 8.05 -17.85
N LEU A 312 16.61 7.39 -16.73
CA LEU A 312 17.27 8.03 -15.59
C LEU A 312 18.73 8.39 -15.90
N GLY A 313 19.38 7.70 -16.84
CA GLY A 313 20.77 7.98 -17.24
C GLY A 313 21.71 8.08 -16.04
N ALA A 314 22.40 9.22 -15.90
CA ALA A 314 23.33 9.47 -14.81
C ALA A 314 22.69 9.53 -13.41
N LEU A 315 21.37 9.74 -13.30
CA LEU A 315 20.66 9.75 -12.02
C LEU A 315 20.69 8.37 -11.36
N ALA A 316 20.52 7.31 -12.13
CA ALA A 316 20.51 5.92 -11.63
C ALA A 316 21.84 5.50 -10.97
N ALA A 317 22.94 6.19 -11.30
CA ALA A 317 24.24 5.97 -10.65
C ALA A 317 24.37 6.70 -9.30
N GLN A 318 23.51 7.69 -9.02
CA GLN A 318 23.58 8.51 -7.80
C GLN A 318 22.72 7.95 -6.67
N LEU A 319 21.51 7.50 -6.99
CA LEU A 319 20.52 7.01 -6.03
C LEU A 319 19.69 5.88 -6.65
N PRO A 320 19.11 4.98 -5.85
CA PRO A 320 18.08 4.07 -6.31
C PRO A 320 16.76 4.81 -6.59
N PHE A 321 16.02 4.35 -7.60
CA PHE A 321 14.73 4.91 -8.00
C PHE A 321 13.67 3.82 -8.04
N LEU A 322 12.45 4.15 -7.63
CA LEU A 322 11.30 3.26 -7.72
C LEU A 322 10.11 3.88 -8.45
N ILE A 323 9.35 3.04 -9.15
CA ILE A 323 8.04 3.39 -9.70
C ILE A 323 6.93 3.06 -8.69
N ASP A 324 5.95 3.97 -8.58
CA ASP A 324 4.72 3.81 -7.80
C ASP A 324 3.50 4.00 -8.71
N GLU A 325 3.07 5.22 -9.00
CA GLU A 325 1.90 5.45 -9.86
C GLU A 325 2.08 4.95 -11.32
N SER A 326 3.32 4.75 -11.78
CA SER A 326 3.60 4.11 -13.08
C SER A 326 3.62 2.59 -13.04
N ASP A 327 3.48 1.97 -11.88
CA ASP A 327 3.34 0.52 -11.75
C ASP A 327 1.86 0.12 -11.92
N ASP A 328 1.38 0.22 -13.15
CA ASP A 328 -0.02 0.08 -13.52
C ASP A 328 -0.37 -1.25 -14.22
N GLY A 329 0.63 -2.04 -14.61
CA GLY A 329 0.47 -3.30 -15.33
C GLY A 329 1.58 -4.31 -15.08
N ASP A 330 1.39 -5.55 -15.52
CA ASP A 330 2.33 -6.65 -15.27
C ASP A 330 3.73 -6.41 -15.85
N ALA A 331 3.82 -5.64 -16.95
CA ALA A 331 5.06 -5.32 -17.65
C ALA A 331 5.71 -4.01 -17.17
N ALA A 332 5.02 -3.19 -16.36
CA ALA A 332 5.46 -1.85 -16.00
C ALA A 332 6.85 -1.83 -15.34
N PHE A 333 7.09 -2.73 -14.38
CA PHE A 333 8.39 -2.80 -13.72
C PHE A 333 9.50 -3.35 -14.63
N ALA A 334 9.18 -4.29 -15.51
CA ALA A 334 10.16 -4.79 -16.49
C ALA A 334 10.62 -3.66 -17.42
N HIS A 335 9.68 -2.86 -17.93
CA HIS A 335 9.97 -1.69 -18.76
C HIS A 335 10.74 -0.60 -18.01
N ALA A 336 10.32 -0.27 -16.79
CA ALA A 336 11.02 0.74 -15.98
C ALA A 336 12.48 0.34 -15.67
N ARG A 337 12.78 -0.95 -15.54
CA ARG A 337 14.17 -1.41 -15.35
C ARG A 337 15.07 -1.08 -16.54
N GLU A 338 14.55 -1.10 -17.77
CA GLU A 338 15.29 -0.69 -18.96
C GLU A 338 15.64 0.80 -18.95
N LEU A 339 14.90 1.60 -18.16
CA LEU A 339 15.10 3.03 -17.96
C LEU A 339 15.95 3.36 -16.73
N GLY A 340 16.47 2.35 -16.03
CA GLY A 340 17.36 2.48 -14.87
C GLY A 340 16.69 2.40 -13.50
N TYR A 341 15.38 2.14 -13.43
CA TYR A 341 14.70 1.95 -12.15
C TYR A 341 15.06 0.59 -11.55
N THR A 342 15.32 0.54 -10.24
CA THR A 342 15.64 -0.69 -9.52
C THR A 342 14.58 -1.06 -8.49
N GLY A 343 13.67 -0.14 -8.16
CA GLY A 343 12.60 -0.37 -7.21
C GLY A 343 11.20 -0.34 -7.82
N VAL A 344 10.27 -0.97 -7.12
CA VAL A 344 8.83 -0.86 -7.35
C VAL A 344 8.10 -0.86 -6.02
N SER A 345 6.94 -0.19 -5.94
CA SER A 345 6.12 -0.19 -4.72
C SER A 345 5.26 -1.45 -4.56
N SER A 346 4.98 -1.77 -3.31
CA SER A 346 3.97 -2.72 -2.84
C SER A 346 2.92 -1.94 -2.06
N LYS A 347 1.65 -2.03 -2.49
CA LYS A 347 0.48 -1.43 -1.82
C LYS A 347 -0.67 -2.42 -1.84
N THR A 348 -1.42 -2.54 -0.75
CA THR A 348 -2.63 -3.40 -0.72
C THR A 348 -3.66 -2.98 -1.75
N CYS A 349 -3.81 -1.67 -1.98
CA CYS A 349 -4.74 -1.10 -2.97
C CYS A 349 -4.38 -1.42 -4.44
N LYS A 350 -3.13 -1.88 -4.70
CA LYS A 350 -2.72 -2.39 -6.01
C LYS A 350 -2.87 -3.91 -6.13
N GLY A 351 -3.00 -4.61 -5.00
CA GLY A 351 -3.24 -6.05 -4.98
C GLY A 351 -2.12 -6.88 -4.35
N VAL A 352 -2.54 -7.81 -3.50
CA VAL A 352 -1.68 -8.78 -2.81
C VAL A 352 -0.91 -9.66 -3.80
N TYR A 353 -1.57 -10.18 -4.83
CA TYR A 353 -0.94 -11.06 -5.81
C TYR A 353 0.08 -10.34 -6.68
N ARG A 354 -0.18 -9.09 -7.08
CA ARG A 354 0.81 -8.26 -7.78
C ARG A 354 2.08 -8.08 -6.93
N SER A 355 1.92 -7.84 -5.64
CA SER A 355 3.04 -7.69 -4.71
C SER A 355 3.84 -8.99 -4.56
N LEU A 356 3.17 -10.13 -4.44
CA LEU A 356 3.82 -11.45 -4.40
C LEU A 356 4.55 -11.77 -5.71
N LEU A 357 3.95 -11.52 -6.87
CA LEU A 357 4.58 -11.74 -8.17
C LEU A 357 5.85 -10.88 -8.36
N LYS A 358 5.84 -9.62 -7.92
CA LYS A 358 7.05 -8.78 -7.90
C LYS A 358 8.13 -9.35 -6.99
N ALA A 359 7.75 -9.79 -5.80
CA ALA A 359 8.67 -10.37 -4.84
C ALA A 359 9.29 -11.70 -5.34
N ILE A 360 8.53 -12.47 -6.12
CA ILE A 360 9.02 -13.64 -6.85
C ILE A 360 10.04 -13.20 -7.91
N ARG A 361 9.66 -12.28 -8.82
CA ARG A 361 10.54 -11.77 -9.89
C ARG A 361 11.86 -11.22 -9.35
N ILE A 362 11.82 -10.40 -8.31
CA ILE A 362 13.03 -9.83 -7.70
C ILE A 362 13.98 -10.93 -7.22
N ARG A 363 13.47 -12.01 -6.63
CA ARG A 363 14.29 -13.11 -6.11
C ARG A 363 14.74 -14.12 -7.16
N THR A 364 14.03 -14.23 -8.29
CA THR A 364 14.31 -15.27 -9.30
C THR A 364 15.03 -14.76 -10.54
N THR A 365 14.96 -13.46 -10.86
CA THR A 365 15.58 -12.90 -12.07
C THR A 365 17.11 -12.91 -12.06
N GLY A 366 17.73 -13.00 -10.89
CA GLY A 366 19.20 -12.92 -10.73
C GLY A 366 19.78 -11.51 -10.96
N VAL A 367 18.94 -10.52 -11.18
CA VAL A 367 19.36 -9.12 -11.41
C VAL A 367 19.67 -8.49 -10.05
N PRO A 368 20.88 -7.97 -9.83
CA PRO A 368 21.25 -7.40 -8.54
C PRO A 368 20.51 -6.10 -8.25
N ASN A 369 20.45 -5.74 -6.97
CA ASN A 369 19.96 -4.44 -6.47
C ASN A 369 18.50 -4.11 -6.80
N LEU A 370 17.71 -5.07 -7.28
CA LEU A 370 16.26 -4.90 -7.37
C LEU A 370 15.64 -4.93 -5.97
N PHE A 371 14.69 -4.05 -5.72
CA PHE A 371 14.03 -3.98 -4.41
C PHE A 371 12.54 -3.69 -4.51
N LEU A 372 11.83 -4.04 -3.44
CA LEU A 372 10.42 -3.76 -3.23
C LEU A 372 10.33 -2.83 -2.01
N SER A 373 9.51 -1.79 -2.08
CA SER A 373 9.23 -0.93 -0.92
C SER A 373 7.74 -0.97 -0.58
N GLY A 374 7.44 -1.05 0.71
CA GLY A 374 6.07 -1.00 1.21
C GLY A 374 5.64 0.45 1.31
N GLU A 375 4.59 0.82 0.59
CA GLU A 375 4.06 2.18 0.52
C GLU A 375 2.62 2.22 1.04
N ASP A 376 2.20 3.38 1.54
CA ASP A 376 0.89 3.59 2.16
C ASP A 376 -0.01 4.40 1.23
N LEU A 377 -1.31 4.22 1.38
CA LEU A 377 -2.32 5.11 0.80
C LEU A 377 -3.37 5.46 1.85
N THR A 378 -2.89 5.95 3.00
CA THR A 378 -3.72 6.33 4.14
C THR A 378 -4.48 5.12 4.72
N CYS A 379 -3.80 3.99 4.88
CA CYS A 379 -4.37 2.79 5.49
C CYS A 379 -4.84 3.08 6.92
N GLN A 380 -6.15 2.96 7.12
CA GLN A 380 -6.82 3.26 8.38
C GLN A 380 -6.61 2.16 9.42
N ALA A 381 -6.71 2.53 10.70
CA ALA A 381 -6.77 1.56 11.79
C ALA A 381 -7.92 0.56 11.58
N GLY A 382 -7.74 -0.66 12.06
CA GLY A 382 -8.59 -1.80 11.76
C GLY A 382 -8.04 -2.62 10.59
N LEU A 383 -8.95 -3.11 9.74
CA LEU A 383 -8.64 -4.14 8.75
C LEU A 383 -7.60 -3.70 7.70
N ALA A 384 -7.62 -2.42 7.27
CA ALA A 384 -6.74 -1.93 6.21
C ALA A 384 -5.26 -1.96 6.64
N VAL A 385 -4.92 -1.33 7.78
CA VAL A 385 -3.53 -1.30 8.27
C VAL A 385 -3.02 -2.70 8.63
N GLN A 386 -3.88 -3.58 9.14
CA GLN A 386 -3.49 -4.95 9.50
C GLN A 386 -3.12 -5.80 8.27
N GLN A 387 -3.97 -5.78 7.24
CA GLN A 387 -3.72 -6.49 5.99
C GLN A 387 -2.46 -5.96 5.29
N ASP A 388 -2.27 -4.65 5.31
CA ASP A 388 -1.07 -4.03 4.74
C ASP A 388 0.20 -4.41 5.51
N LEU A 389 0.20 -4.29 6.84
CA LEU A 389 1.33 -4.68 7.69
C LEU A 389 1.67 -6.17 7.55
N ALA A 390 0.66 -7.03 7.40
CA ALA A 390 0.88 -8.46 7.19
C ALA A 390 1.54 -8.71 5.82
N LEU A 391 1.08 -8.06 4.76
CA LEU A 391 1.69 -8.18 3.44
C LEU A 391 3.16 -7.77 3.46
N VAL A 392 3.47 -6.56 3.93
CA VAL A 392 4.85 -6.04 3.92
C VAL A 392 5.77 -6.83 4.84
N SER A 393 5.24 -7.32 5.98
CA SER A 393 5.98 -8.22 6.87
C SER A 393 6.32 -9.54 6.19
N LEU A 394 5.34 -10.18 5.55
CA LEU A 394 5.56 -11.44 4.82
C LEU A 394 6.57 -11.27 3.68
N LEU A 395 6.53 -10.14 2.98
CA LEU A 395 7.46 -9.80 1.92
C LEU A 395 8.91 -9.61 2.42
N GLY A 396 9.12 -9.53 3.74
CA GLY A 396 10.42 -9.37 4.38
C GLY A 396 10.90 -7.91 4.40
N LEU A 397 9.99 -6.95 4.33
CA LEU A 397 10.33 -5.53 4.32
C LEU A 397 10.65 -5.06 5.74
N SER A 398 11.74 -4.30 5.90
CA SER A 398 12.20 -3.82 7.21
C SER A 398 11.52 -2.52 7.65
N HIS A 399 10.94 -1.79 6.70
CA HIS A 399 10.20 -0.55 6.92
C HIS A 399 9.06 -0.43 5.91
N VAL A 400 8.04 0.35 6.26
CA VAL A 400 6.87 0.65 5.41
C VAL A 400 6.47 2.10 5.61
N GLU A 401 6.13 2.82 4.54
CA GLU A 401 5.50 4.15 4.66
C GLU A 401 4.32 4.02 5.61
N ARG A 402 4.12 4.95 6.56
CA ARG A 402 2.90 5.07 7.35
C ARG A 402 2.49 6.52 7.50
N ASN A 403 1.25 6.80 7.12
CA ASN A 403 0.66 8.13 7.20
C ASN A 403 -0.79 8.11 7.73
N GLY A 404 -1.52 7.01 7.57
CA GLY A 404 -2.94 6.93 7.99
C GLY A 404 -3.19 7.32 9.45
N HIS A 405 -2.39 6.78 10.38
CA HIS A 405 -2.46 7.10 11.82
C HIS A 405 -2.14 8.56 12.18
N HIS A 406 -1.40 9.27 11.33
CA HIS A 406 -1.05 10.67 11.55
C HIS A 406 -2.18 11.60 11.11
N TYR A 407 -2.84 11.26 10.00
CA TYR A 407 -3.92 12.07 9.43
C TYR A 407 -5.31 11.68 9.92
N VAL A 408 -5.51 10.49 10.48
CA VAL A 408 -6.79 10.04 11.03
C VAL A 408 -6.58 9.40 12.41
N ALA A 409 -7.38 9.83 13.37
CA ALA A 409 -7.33 9.33 14.74
C ALA A 409 -8.11 8.00 14.86
N GLY A 410 -7.37 6.89 14.98
CA GLY A 410 -7.94 5.58 15.33
C GLY A 410 -8.92 5.04 14.29
N MET A 411 -9.96 4.35 14.76
CA MET A 411 -10.98 3.70 13.94
C MET A 411 -12.22 4.58 13.76
N GLN A 412 -12.06 5.80 13.23
CA GLN A 412 -13.15 6.76 13.07
C GLN A 412 -14.38 6.14 12.37
N GLY A 413 -15.56 6.36 12.95
CA GLY A 413 -16.83 5.82 12.44
C GLY A 413 -17.14 4.36 12.83
N ALA A 414 -16.22 3.63 13.47
CA ALA A 414 -16.51 2.28 13.96
C ALA A 414 -17.31 2.28 15.28
N PRO A 415 -18.25 1.34 15.48
CA PRO A 415 -18.88 1.15 16.78
C PRO A 415 -17.87 0.73 17.86
N GLN A 416 -18.11 1.09 19.12
CA GLN A 416 -17.24 0.74 20.25
C GLN A 416 -17.01 -0.78 20.38
N ALA A 417 -18.02 -1.60 20.08
CA ALA A 417 -17.90 -3.04 20.09
C ALA A 417 -16.93 -3.54 18.99
N GLU A 418 -16.92 -2.92 17.81
CA GLU A 418 -15.95 -3.23 16.76
C GLU A 418 -14.54 -2.85 17.20
N MET A 419 -14.35 -1.62 17.67
CA MET A 419 -13.07 -1.12 18.18
C MET A 419 -12.46 -2.05 19.24
N ALA A 420 -13.28 -2.50 20.19
CA ALA A 420 -12.85 -3.43 21.25
C ALA A 420 -12.41 -4.79 20.69
N ARG A 421 -13.12 -5.34 19.69
CA ARG A 421 -12.74 -6.62 19.05
C ARG A 421 -11.41 -6.52 18.33
N PHE A 422 -11.18 -5.45 17.55
CA PHE A 422 -9.92 -5.25 16.83
C PHE A 422 -8.74 -5.01 17.80
N ALA A 423 -8.95 -4.22 18.86
CA ALA A 423 -7.94 -4.02 19.91
C ALA A 423 -7.60 -5.31 20.65
N ALA A 424 -8.60 -6.13 20.99
CA ALA A 424 -8.39 -7.40 21.66
C ALA A 424 -7.69 -8.44 20.77
N ALA A 425 -7.98 -8.44 19.46
CA ALA A 425 -7.33 -9.34 18.51
C ALA A 425 -5.86 -8.97 18.26
N HIS A 426 -5.50 -7.69 18.37
CA HIS A 426 -4.17 -7.16 18.05
C HIS A 426 -3.64 -6.21 19.14
N PRO A 427 -3.39 -6.71 20.36
CA PRO A 427 -2.99 -5.88 21.50
C PRO A 427 -1.59 -5.27 21.39
N ASP A 428 -0.76 -5.76 20.46
CA ASP A 428 0.57 -5.23 20.15
C ASP A 428 0.54 -4.13 19.07
N ILE A 429 -0.51 -4.08 18.23
CA ILE A 429 -0.68 -3.07 17.19
C ILE A 429 -1.39 -1.83 17.72
N TYR A 430 -2.28 -2.00 18.71
CA TYR A 430 -3.09 -0.91 19.23
C TYR A 430 -2.77 -0.56 20.67
N GLU A 431 -2.74 0.74 20.93
CA GLU A 431 -2.80 1.29 22.29
C GLU A 431 -4.13 1.99 22.53
N ARG A 432 -4.46 2.19 23.80
CA ARG A 432 -5.70 2.85 24.20
C ARG A 432 -5.56 4.37 24.03
N GLY A 433 -6.33 4.94 23.11
CA GLY A 433 -6.57 6.39 23.01
C GLY A 433 -7.83 6.83 23.77
N ALA A 434 -8.14 8.13 23.69
CA ALA A 434 -9.32 8.71 24.32
C ALA A 434 -10.64 8.19 23.69
N GLU A 435 -10.70 8.19 22.35
CA GLU A 435 -11.90 7.84 21.58
C GLU A 435 -11.90 6.40 21.05
N GLY A 436 -10.80 5.64 21.28
CA GLY A 436 -10.66 4.29 20.76
C GLY A 436 -9.21 3.85 20.57
N PRO A 437 -8.97 2.70 19.91
CA PRO A 437 -7.63 2.20 19.64
C PRO A 437 -6.88 3.13 18.67
N LEU A 438 -5.63 3.42 19.00
CA LEU A 438 -4.67 4.14 18.17
C LEU A 438 -3.56 3.18 17.76
N LEU A 439 -2.99 3.36 16.56
CA LEU A 439 -1.82 2.60 16.14
C LEU A 439 -0.66 2.87 17.10
N SER A 440 -0.12 1.83 17.75
CA SER A 440 1.00 1.96 18.66
C SER A 440 2.31 1.92 17.87
N ILE A 441 3.09 3.00 17.99
CA ILE A 441 4.45 3.10 17.46
C ILE A 441 5.36 3.42 18.63
N ARG A 442 6.38 2.57 18.84
CA ARG A 442 7.37 2.68 19.92
C ARG A 442 8.75 2.53 19.31
N ASP A 443 9.65 3.47 19.63
CA ASP A 443 11.00 3.54 19.06
C ASP A 443 11.01 3.46 17.52
N GLY A 444 10.01 4.08 16.90
CA GLY A 444 9.83 4.13 15.45
C GLY A 444 9.34 2.83 14.83
N ARG A 445 8.92 1.85 15.64
CA ARG A 445 8.51 0.51 15.20
C ARG A 445 7.09 0.18 15.60
N ILE A 446 6.41 -0.59 14.76
CA ILE A 446 5.12 -1.21 15.05
C ILE A 446 5.39 -2.68 15.39
N ALA A 447 4.92 -3.13 16.55
CA ALA A 447 4.90 -4.55 16.88
C ALA A 447 3.75 -5.23 16.12
N ILE A 448 4.05 -6.34 15.45
CA ILE A 448 3.12 -7.02 14.52
C ILE A 448 3.12 -8.53 14.72
N GLY A 449 3.46 -8.99 15.92
CA GLY A 449 3.49 -10.40 16.28
C GLY A 449 2.09 -11.05 16.27
N SER A 450 1.04 -10.28 16.55
CA SER A 450 -0.35 -10.77 16.50
C SER A 450 -0.89 -11.01 15.09
N LEU A 451 -0.23 -10.54 14.03
CA LEU A 451 -0.71 -10.66 12.65
C LEU A 451 -0.75 -12.12 12.14
N GLY A 452 -0.18 -13.06 12.88
CA GLY A 452 -0.29 -14.50 12.61
C GLY A 452 -1.65 -15.13 12.97
N ALA A 453 -2.65 -14.34 13.35
CA ALA A 453 -4.00 -14.82 13.65
C ALA A 453 -4.69 -15.45 12.42
N ILE A 454 -5.78 -16.20 12.67
CA ILE A 454 -6.62 -16.79 11.63
C ILE A 454 -7.17 -15.70 10.70
N GLY A 455 -7.18 -15.98 9.40
CA GLY A 455 -7.57 -15.01 8.38
C GLY A 455 -6.38 -14.25 7.80
N TYR A 456 -6.67 -13.18 7.07
CA TYR A 456 -5.69 -12.21 6.61
C TYR A 456 -5.43 -11.17 7.67
N ALA A 457 -4.77 -11.61 8.75
CA ALA A 457 -4.26 -10.77 9.82
C ALA A 457 -5.35 -9.93 10.53
N SER A 458 -6.60 -10.34 10.36
CA SER A 458 -7.78 -9.56 10.73
C SER A 458 -8.21 -9.83 12.17
N GLY A 459 -8.22 -11.10 12.60
CA GLY A 459 -8.58 -11.57 13.95
C GLY A 459 -10.05 -11.35 14.33
N ALA A 460 -10.63 -10.24 13.90
CA ALA A 460 -12.02 -9.83 13.96
C ALA A 460 -12.49 -9.41 12.56
N LEU A 461 -13.80 -9.29 12.37
CA LEU A 461 -14.39 -8.65 11.20
C LEU A 461 -15.05 -7.32 11.61
N PRO A 462 -15.11 -6.35 10.68
CA PRO A 462 -15.90 -5.14 10.86
C PRO A 462 -17.37 -5.45 11.15
N ASP A 463 -18.04 -4.54 11.85
CA ASP A 463 -19.48 -4.54 11.96
C ASP A 463 -20.08 -3.94 10.68
N PHE A 464 -20.26 -4.79 9.67
CA PHE A 464 -20.74 -4.39 8.35
C PHE A 464 -22.16 -3.80 8.39
N GLU A 465 -22.99 -4.26 9.34
CA GLU A 465 -24.38 -3.78 9.48
C GLU A 465 -24.46 -2.36 10.07
N ALA A 466 -23.35 -1.87 10.63
CA ALA A 466 -23.22 -0.50 11.13
C ALA A 466 -22.66 0.48 10.08
N MET A 467 -22.53 0.05 8.82
CA MET A 467 -21.99 0.87 7.71
C MET A 467 -23.07 1.17 6.67
N GLU A 468 -22.86 2.24 5.91
CA GLU A 468 -23.68 2.53 4.74
C GLU A 468 -23.32 1.55 3.61
N PRO A 469 -24.29 0.91 2.95
CA PRO A 469 -24.02 0.16 1.73
C PRO A 469 -23.38 1.05 0.66
N LEU A 470 -22.43 0.50 -0.10
CA LEU A 470 -21.80 1.20 -1.23
C LEU A 470 -22.89 1.63 -2.21
N SER A 471 -22.83 2.87 -2.70
CA SER A 471 -23.83 3.41 -3.63
C SER A 471 -24.06 2.47 -4.82
N ALA A 472 -25.34 2.15 -5.07
CA ALA A 472 -25.76 1.37 -6.23
C ALA A 472 -25.68 2.18 -7.54
N GLU A 473 -25.72 3.52 -7.44
CA GLU A 473 -25.65 4.48 -8.57
C GLU A 473 -24.22 4.82 -8.98
#